data_AF-X0BGZ0-F1
#
_entry.id   AF-X0BGZ0-F1
#
_cell.length_a   1.000
_cell.length_b   1.000
_cell.length_c   1.000
_cell.angle_alpha   90.00
_cell.angle_beta   90.00
_cell.angle_gamma   90.00
#
_symmetry.space_group_name_H-M   'P 1'
#
loop_
_entity.id
_entity.type
_entity.pdbx_description
1 polymer ?
#
loop_
_entity_poly.entity_id
_entity_poly.type
_entity_poly.pdbx_seq_one_letter_code
_entity_poly.pdbx_strand_id
1 'polypeptide(L)'
;MRELHDRYGDVVRIAPNELSFKTPQAYKDIYNHAVGHKTPFPKSKYFYNRGASIKHPDIVFTIDRESHRSQRRSLSHAFSARALREAESTIQRHARLFVHQISQRGNPGTGGVDMSAAFTWLTFDIIGVLHQLARNQ
;
A
#
# COMPACT_ATOMS: atom_id res chain seq x y z
N MET A 1 -17.79 -6.62 12.19
CA MET A 1 -17.06 -7.87 11.90
C MET A 1 -16.58 -8.63 13.13
N ARG A 2 -15.92 -8.01 14.11
CA ARG A 2 -15.46 -8.70 15.33
C ARG A 2 -16.57 -9.49 16.03
N GLU A 3 -17.70 -8.83 16.32
CA GLU A 3 -18.88 -9.46 16.95
C GLU A 3 -19.41 -10.67 16.18
N LEU A 4 -19.40 -10.63 14.84
CA LEU A 4 -19.84 -11.76 14.02
C LEU A 4 -18.92 -12.96 14.17
N HIS A 5 -17.61 -12.75 14.18
CA HIS A 5 -16.66 -13.83 14.42
C HIS A 5 -16.70 -14.36 15.85
N ASP A 6 -17.00 -13.50 16.83
CA ASP A 6 -17.15 -13.93 18.21
C ASP A 6 -18.40 -14.81 18.40
N ARG A 7 -19.45 -14.59 17.60
CA ARG A 7 -20.69 -15.39 17.63
C ARG A 7 -20.65 -16.66 16.74
N TYR A 8 -20.11 -16.55 15.54
CA TYR A 8 -20.22 -17.58 14.50
C TYR A 8 -18.90 -18.31 14.22
N GLY A 9 -17.82 -17.91 14.87
CA GLY A 9 -16.50 -18.52 14.76
C GLY A 9 -15.60 -17.90 13.69
N ASP A 10 -14.55 -18.63 13.34
CA ASP A 10 -13.43 -18.10 12.56
C ASP A 10 -13.73 -17.81 11.09
N VAL A 11 -14.80 -18.39 10.54
CA VAL A 11 -15.23 -18.21 9.16
C VAL A 11 -16.69 -17.83 9.13
N VAL A 12 -17.00 -16.65 8.58
CA VAL A 12 -18.37 -16.11 8.52
C VAL A 12 -18.73 -15.77 7.08
N ARG A 13 -19.87 -16.28 6.62
CA ARG A 13 -20.45 -15.86 5.33
C ARG A 13 -21.20 -14.54 5.52
N ILE A 14 -20.76 -13.49 4.82
CA ILE A 14 -21.35 -12.15 4.90
C ILE A 14 -22.18 -11.77 3.67
N ALA A 15 -22.02 -12.51 2.56
CA ALA A 15 -22.86 -12.42 1.36
C ALA A 15 -22.86 -13.79 0.63
N PRO A 16 -23.74 -14.02 -0.37
CA PRO A 16 -23.79 -15.31 -1.09
C PRO A 16 -22.43 -15.81 -1.56
N ASN A 17 -21.57 -14.90 -2.04
CA ASN A 17 -20.23 -15.20 -2.58
C ASN A 17 -19.09 -14.55 -1.78
N GLU A 18 -19.32 -14.23 -0.49
CA GLU A 18 -18.32 -13.54 0.34
C GLU A 18 -18.17 -14.20 1.72
N LEU A 19 -16.93 -14.54 2.06
CA LEU A 19 -16.53 -15.14 3.32
C LEU A 19 -15.50 -14.22 4.00
N SER A 20 -15.69 -14.00 5.30
CA SER A 20 -14.72 -13.34 6.16
C SER A 20 -14.00 -14.37 7.02
N PHE A 21 -12.69 -14.19 7.20
CA PHE A 21 -11.81 -15.12 7.91
C PHE A 21 -11.05 -14.39 9.02
N LYS A 22 -10.93 -15.01 10.21
CA LYS A 22 -10.22 -14.47 11.39
C LYS A 22 -8.95 -15.28 11.74
N THR A 23 -8.41 -16.10 10.85
CA THR A 23 -7.23 -16.94 11.15
C THR A 23 -5.96 -16.46 10.44
N PRO A 24 -4.78 -16.60 11.08
CA PRO A 24 -3.50 -16.33 10.41
C PRO A 24 -3.24 -17.22 9.19
N GLN A 25 -3.78 -18.45 9.20
CA GLN A 25 -3.64 -19.39 8.09
C GLN A 25 -4.39 -18.89 6.84
N ALA A 26 -5.60 -18.34 7.00
CA ALA A 26 -6.35 -17.76 5.90
C ALA A 26 -5.60 -16.61 5.22
N TYR A 27 -4.88 -15.77 5.99
CA TYR A 27 -4.04 -14.73 5.41
C TYR A 27 -2.97 -15.31 4.48
N LYS A 28 -2.30 -16.39 4.90
CA LYS A 28 -1.29 -17.07 4.07
C LYS A 28 -1.93 -17.69 2.83
N ASP A 29 -3.05 -18.38 2.98
CA ASP A 29 -3.70 -19.08 1.87
C ASP A 29 -4.28 -18.10 0.82
N ILE A 30 -4.74 -16.92 1.24
CA ILE A 30 -5.32 -15.90 0.36
C ILE A 30 -4.26 -14.98 -0.26
N TYR A 31 -3.30 -14.49 0.53
CA TYR A 31 -2.40 -13.41 0.09
C TYR A 31 -0.98 -13.85 -0.27
N ASN A 32 -0.51 -15.04 0.15
CA ASN A 32 0.84 -15.47 -0.21
C ASN A 32 0.92 -16.00 -1.65
N HIS A 33 2.15 -16.10 -2.13
CA HIS A 33 2.45 -16.91 -3.31
C HIS A 33 2.00 -18.35 -3.06
N ALA A 34 1.33 -18.93 -4.06
CA ALA A 34 1.01 -20.34 -3.99
C ALA A 34 2.28 -21.18 -4.03
N VAL A 35 2.29 -22.21 -3.20
CA VAL A 35 3.37 -23.18 -3.09
C VAL A 35 2.95 -24.47 -3.80
N GLY A 36 3.87 -25.09 -4.51
CA GLY A 36 3.62 -26.33 -5.28
C GLY A 36 2.65 -26.10 -6.44
N HIS A 37 1.68 -27.00 -6.59
CA HIS A 37 0.71 -26.98 -7.70
C HIS A 37 -0.55 -26.14 -7.43
N LYS A 38 -0.59 -25.37 -6.33
CA LYS A 38 -1.75 -24.52 -6.02
C LYS A 38 -1.79 -23.29 -6.93
N THR A 39 -2.98 -22.89 -7.34
CA THR A 39 -3.20 -21.61 -8.01
C THR A 39 -3.38 -20.50 -6.95
N PRO A 40 -2.62 -19.38 -7.03
CA PRO A 40 -2.84 -18.26 -6.12
C PRO A 40 -4.23 -17.68 -6.25
N PHE A 41 -4.79 -17.24 -5.11
CA PHE A 41 -6.11 -16.63 -5.06
C PHE A 41 -6.13 -15.30 -5.84
N PRO A 42 -7.02 -15.14 -6.83
CA PRO A 42 -7.05 -13.93 -7.64
C PRO A 42 -7.67 -12.75 -6.87
N LYS A 43 -7.29 -11.52 -7.23
CA LYS A 43 -7.99 -10.32 -6.78
C LYS A 43 -9.45 -10.37 -7.23
N SER A 44 -10.37 -9.94 -6.36
CA SER A 44 -11.80 -9.93 -6.67
C SER A 44 -12.14 -8.91 -7.75
N LYS A 45 -12.88 -9.33 -8.77
CA LYS A 45 -13.42 -8.42 -9.79
C LYS A 45 -14.38 -7.39 -9.20
N TYR A 46 -15.03 -7.69 -8.07
CA TYR A 46 -15.96 -6.76 -7.43
C TYR A 46 -15.25 -5.50 -6.91
N PHE A 47 -14.08 -5.65 -6.30
CA PHE A 47 -13.34 -4.54 -5.70
C PHE A 47 -12.30 -3.90 -6.63
N TYR A 48 -11.73 -4.68 -7.55
CA TYR A 48 -10.59 -4.24 -8.35
C TYR A 48 -10.91 -3.92 -9.82
N ASN A 49 -12.13 -4.22 -10.29
CA ASN A 49 -12.54 -3.83 -11.64
C ASN A 49 -12.84 -2.33 -11.69
N ARG A 50 -12.06 -1.60 -12.49
CA ARG A 50 -12.22 -0.15 -12.69
C ARG A 50 -13.16 0.22 -13.84
N GLY A 51 -13.82 -0.77 -14.45
CA GLY A 51 -14.72 -0.57 -15.58
C GLY A 51 -13.99 -0.50 -16.93
N ALA A 52 -14.76 -0.54 -18.01
CA ALA A 52 -14.24 -0.64 -19.38
C ALA A 52 -13.49 0.62 -19.87
N SER A 53 -13.66 1.76 -19.19
CA SER A 53 -12.96 3.01 -19.52
C SER A 53 -11.47 2.98 -19.13
N ILE A 54 -11.07 2.12 -18.18
CA ILE A 54 -9.66 1.94 -17.81
C ILE A 54 -9.11 0.69 -18.50
N LYS A 55 -8.52 0.90 -19.68
CA LYS A 55 -7.91 -0.19 -20.49
C LYS A 55 -6.64 -0.77 -19.87
N HIS A 56 -5.88 0.06 -19.14
CA HIS A 56 -4.62 -0.32 -18.52
C HIS A 56 -4.64 0.08 -17.04
N PRO A 57 -5.12 -0.78 -16.14
CA PRO A 57 -5.08 -0.51 -14.71
C PRO A 57 -3.62 -0.45 -14.23
N ASP A 58 -3.37 0.35 -13.20
CA ASP A 58 -2.10 0.32 -12.48
C ASP A 58 -1.93 -0.99 -11.68
N ILE A 59 -0.74 -1.21 -11.13
CA ILE A 59 -0.39 -2.43 -10.40
C ILE A 59 -1.35 -2.79 -9.25
N VAL A 60 -1.98 -1.80 -8.61
CA VAL A 60 -2.93 -2.04 -7.51
C VAL A 60 -4.21 -2.66 -8.06
N PHE A 61 -4.71 -2.18 -9.20
CA PHE A 61 -5.97 -2.61 -9.78
C PHE A 61 -5.85 -3.72 -10.83
N THR A 62 -4.64 -4.03 -11.32
CA THR A 62 -4.44 -5.13 -12.26
C THR A 62 -4.79 -6.48 -11.61
N ILE A 63 -5.82 -7.14 -12.17
CA ILE A 63 -6.31 -8.47 -11.76
C ILE A 63 -5.59 -9.59 -12.52
N ASP A 64 -5.34 -9.38 -13.83
CA ASP A 64 -4.60 -10.34 -14.64
C ASP A 64 -3.16 -10.49 -14.12
N ARG A 65 -2.73 -11.73 -14.01
CA ARG A 65 -1.53 -12.07 -13.25
C ARG A 65 -0.26 -11.86 -14.04
N GLU A 66 -0.31 -12.10 -15.34
CA GLU A 66 0.83 -11.87 -16.23
C GLU A 66 1.08 -10.37 -16.39
N SER A 67 0.01 -9.60 -16.61
CA SER A 67 0.04 -8.14 -16.63
C SER A 67 0.58 -7.58 -15.31
N HIS A 68 0.07 -8.05 -14.17
CA HIS A 68 0.54 -7.62 -12.85
C HIS A 68 2.02 -7.99 -12.63
N ARG A 69 2.45 -9.18 -13.05
CA ARG A 69 3.86 -9.61 -12.96
C ARG A 69 4.76 -8.70 -13.79
N SER A 70 4.35 -8.35 -15.01
CA SER A 70 5.08 -7.43 -15.88
C SER A 70 5.22 -6.05 -15.23
N GLN A 71 4.11 -5.46 -14.77
CA GLN A 71 4.12 -4.17 -14.06
C GLN A 71 5.00 -4.20 -12.80
N ARG A 72 4.89 -5.26 -12.00
CA ARG A 72 5.73 -5.44 -10.79
C ARG A 72 7.20 -5.52 -11.14
N ARG A 73 7.57 -6.23 -12.21
CA ARG A 73 8.96 -6.33 -12.65
C ARG A 73 9.51 -4.95 -12.99
N SER A 74 8.78 -4.16 -13.78
CA SER A 74 9.20 -2.79 -14.13
C SER A 74 9.36 -1.89 -12.90
N LEU A 75 8.45 -1.98 -11.92
CA LEU A 75 8.53 -1.18 -10.69
C LEU A 75 9.59 -1.66 -9.70
N SER A 76 9.97 -2.94 -9.72
CA SER A 76 10.81 -3.55 -8.68
C SER A 76 12.18 -2.88 -8.52
N HIS A 77 12.75 -2.32 -9.60
CA HIS A 77 14.05 -1.64 -9.56
C HIS A 77 14.05 -0.42 -8.64
N ALA A 78 12.97 0.37 -8.65
CA ALA A 78 12.82 1.56 -7.80
C ALA A 78 12.73 1.21 -6.30
N PHE A 79 12.42 -0.04 -5.96
CA PHE A 79 12.34 -0.54 -4.58
C PHE A 79 13.49 -1.50 -4.22
N SER A 80 14.56 -1.52 -5.02
CA SER A 80 15.76 -2.31 -4.73
C SER A 80 16.51 -1.76 -3.51
N ALA A 81 17.30 -2.60 -2.83
CA ALA A 81 18.12 -2.16 -1.69
C ALA A 81 19.10 -1.04 -2.07
N ARG A 82 19.57 -1.01 -3.32
CA ARG A 82 20.40 0.08 -3.84
C ARG A 82 19.62 1.38 -3.95
N ALA A 83 18.46 1.35 -4.61
CA ALA A 83 17.61 2.53 -4.77
C ALA A 83 17.17 3.10 -3.42
N LEU A 84 16.86 2.23 -2.43
CA LEU A 84 16.53 2.65 -1.07
C LEU A 84 17.69 3.36 -0.38
N ARG A 85 18.93 2.89 -0.54
CA ARG A 85 20.13 3.57 0.00
C ARG A 85 20.36 4.92 -0.68
N GLU A 86 20.17 5.01 -2.00
CA GLU A 86 20.28 6.27 -2.73
C GLU A 86 19.20 7.28 -2.29
N ALA A 87 17.99 6.80 -1.97
CA ALA A 87 16.88 7.60 -1.47
C ALA A 87 17.03 8.04 -0.01
N GLU A 88 17.85 7.35 0.79
CA GLU A 88 17.92 7.52 2.25
C GLU A 88 18.20 8.97 2.66
N SER A 89 19.21 9.60 2.07
CA SER A 89 19.60 10.98 2.39
C SER A 89 18.45 11.97 2.15
N THR A 90 17.68 11.76 1.09
CA THR A 90 16.50 12.56 0.73
C THR A 90 15.38 12.36 1.74
N ILE A 91 15.08 11.13 2.11
CA ILE A 91 14.05 10.80 3.11
C ILE A 91 14.42 11.43 4.46
N GLN A 92 15.66 11.24 4.92
CA GLN A 92 16.14 11.81 6.17
C GLN A 92 16.05 13.35 6.19
N ARG A 93 16.34 14.01 5.06
CA ARG A 93 16.22 15.47 4.94
C ARG A 93 14.78 15.94 5.19
N HIS A 94 13.80 15.30 4.55
CA HIS A 94 12.38 15.67 4.72
C HIS A 94 11.86 15.28 6.12
N ALA A 95 12.32 14.16 6.68
CA ALA A 95 11.99 13.79 8.06
C ALA A 95 12.50 14.84 9.07
N ARG A 96 13.73 15.33 8.91
CA ARG A 96 14.27 16.43 9.74
C ARG A 96 13.46 17.72 9.59
N LEU A 97 13.09 18.07 8.35
CA LEU A 97 12.25 19.24 8.09
C LEU A 97 10.86 19.11 8.73
N PHE A 98 10.25 17.94 8.65
CA PHE A 98 8.97 17.63 9.28
C PHE A 98 9.01 17.81 10.79
N VAL A 99 10.02 17.24 11.46
CA VAL A 99 10.22 17.40 12.91
C VAL A 99 10.42 18.87 13.28
N HIS A 100 11.22 19.59 12.49
CA HIS A 100 11.43 21.03 12.69
C HIS A 100 10.13 21.83 12.56
N GLN A 101 9.31 21.56 11.54
CA GLN A 101 8.05 22.27 11.34
C GLN A 101 7.05 21.99 12.47
N ILE A 102 6.99 20.74 12.95
CA ILE A 102 6.15 20.39 14.10
C ILE A 102 6.64 21.10 15.37
N SER A 103 7.95 21.17 15.62
CA SER A 103 8.45 21.84 16.82
C SER A 103 8.20 23.35 16.82
N GLN A 104 8.16 23.99 15.64
CA GLN A 104 7.81 25.40 15.53
C GLN A 104 6.31 25.65 15.72
N ARG A 105 5.47 24.78 15.15
CA ARG A 105 4.02 25.01 15.04
C ARG A 105 3.20 24.26 16.09
N GLY A 106 3.80 23.36 16.86
CA GLY A 106 3.12 22.52 17.86
C GLY A 106 3.27 22.99 19.31
N ASN A 107 3.79 24.19 19.53
CA ASN A 107 4.01 24.72 20.88
C ASN A 107 2.68 25.11 21.58
N PRO A 108 2.64 25.15 22.92
CA PRO A 108 1.49 25.71 23.63
C PRO A 108 1.14 27.11 23.10
N GLY A 109 -0.13 27.33 22.79
CA GLY A 109 -0.63 28.60 22.26
C GLY A 109 -0.66 28.73 20.73
N THR A 110 -0.18 27.75 19.96
CA THR A 110 -0.23 27.79 18.48
C THR A 110 -1.52 27.24 17.85
N GLY A 111 -2.42 26.68 18.67
CA GLY A 111 -3.62 25.96 18.19
C GLY A 111 -3.36 24.50 17.79
N GLY A 112 -2.12 24.01 17.94
CA GLY A 112 -1.74 22.63 17.61
C GLY A 112 -1.53 22.40 16.11
N VAL A 113 -1.08 21.19 15.75
CA VAL A 113 -0.81 20.78 14.37
C VAL A 113 -1.72 19.62 14.01
N ASP A 114 -2.41 19.71 12.87
CA ASP A 114 -3.07 18.54 12.27
C ASP A 114 -2.01 17.58 11.75
N MET A 115 -1.76 16.53 12.54
CA MET A 115 -0.77 15.51 12.21
C MET A 115 -1.16 14.69 10.96
N SER A 116 -2.45 14.55 10.65
CA SER A 116 -2.89 13.84 9.44
C SER A 116 -2.49 14.59 8.19
N ALA A 117 -2.72 15.91 8.18
CA ALA A 117 -2.29 16.79 7.10
C ALA A 117 -0.75 16.85 7.01
N ALA A 118 -0.06 16.97 8.15
CA ALA A 118 1.39 17.05 8.19
C ALA A 118 2.06 15.78 7.63
N PHE A 119 1.58 14.58 7.99
CA PHE A 119 2.09 13.33 7.42
C PHE A 119 1.78 13.21 5.93
N THR A 120 0.61 13.68 5.50
CA THR A 120 0.23 13.68 4.09
C THR A 120 1.22 14.54 3.27
N TRP A 121 1.51 15.76 3.72
CA TRP A 121 2.51 16.63 3.07
C TRP A 121 3.91 16.00 3.04
N LEU A 122 4.36 15.43 4.17
CA LEU A 122 5.65 14.73 4.22
C LEU A 122 5.74 13.61 3.17
N THR A 123 4.69 12.79 3.05
CA THR A 123 4.68 11.70 2.06
C THR A 123 4.70 12.22 0.63
N PHE A 124 3.95 13.29 0.32
CA PHE A 124 3.97 13.90 -1.01
C PHE A 124 5.32 14.52 -1.36
N ASP A 125 5.96 15.23 -0.42
CA ASP A 125 7.29 15.82 -0.63
C ASP A 125 8.34 14.75 -0.93
N ILE A 126 8.36 13.68 -0.14
CA ILE A 126 9.30 12.56 -0.35
C ILE A 126 9.05 11.90 -1.72
N ILE A 127 7.80 11.52 -2.02
CA ILE A 127 7.47 10.85 -3.28
C ILE A 127 7.79 11.75 -4.48
N GLY A 128 7.45 13.04 -4.40
CA GLY A 128 7.69 14.02 -5.45
C GLY A 128 9.18 14.16 -5.78
N VAL A 129 10.03 14.27 -4.76
CA VAL A 129 11.48 14.39 -4.96
C VAL A 129 12.10 13.10 -5.48
N LEU A 130 11.72 11.95 -4.95
CA LEU A 130 12.23 10.66 -5.43
C LEU A 130 11.86 10.41 -6.91
N HIS A 131 10.66 10.82 -7.32
CA HIS A 131 10.26 10.76 -8.73
C HIS A 131 11.10 11.68 -9.63
N GLN A 132 11.48 12.87 -9.16
CA GLN A 132 12.38 13.75 -9.91
C GLN A 132 13.78 13.16 -10.07
N LEU A 133 14.34 12.58 -8.99
CA LEU A 133 15.65 11.95 -9.03
C LEU A 133 15.70 10.76 -10.00
N ALA A 134 14.63 9.96 -10.05
CA ALA A 134 14.53 8.82 -10.97
C ALA A 134 14.46 9.20 -12.45
N ARG A 135 14.12 10.46 -12.79
CA ARG A 135 14.08 10.96 -14.18
C ARG A 135 15.42 11.52 -14.67
N ASN A 136 16.36 11.78 -13.77
CA ASN A 136 17.66 12.40 -14.06
C ASN A 136 18.81 11.37 -14.12
N GLN A 137 18.49 10.08 -14.09
CA GLN A 137 19.40 8.94 -14.27
C GLN A 137 19.07 8.23 -15.59
#